data_AF-A0A9Q1LI78-F1
#
_entry.id   AF-A0A9Q1LI78-F1
#
_cell.length_a   1.000
_cell.length_b   1.000
_cell.length_c   1.000
_cell.angle_alpha   90.00
_cell.angle_beta   90.00
_cell.angle_gamma   90.00
#
_symmetry.space_group_name_H-M   'P 1'
#
loop_
_entity.id
_entity.type
_entity.pdbx_description
1 polymer ?
#
loop_
_entity_poly.entity_id
_entity_poly.type
_entity_poly.pdbx_seq_one_letter_code
_entity_poly.pdbx_strand_id
1 'polypeptide(L)'
;MYMFQYSNNGAASVYMSYVVQSGDELTRIAEEYGVTVGNLEIINGLGQPQIDPGDILAIPLAACSSANLNWYNESLIVPNGSYALTANNCMKCGCRPTDLSLECSPSGIVDKCSHLQCKDSNIFIGERHENHTTSGCNVIACIYRGHLGGKIFRW
;
A
#
# COMPACT_ATOMS: atom_id res chain seq x y z
N MET A 1 19.10 -15.79 -9.25
CA MET A 1 17.88 -15.27 -8.59
C MET A 1 17.96 -13.76 -8.64
N TYR A 2 17.39 -13.14 -9.67
CA TYR A 2 17.42 -11.68 -9.80
C TYR A 2 16.34 -11.12 -8.87
N MET A 3 16.77 -10.49 -7.78
CA MET A 3 15.89 -9.65 -6.97
C MET A 3 15.60 -8.40 -7.80
N PHE A 4 14.33 -8.19 -8.15
CA PHE A 4 13.88 -6.91 -8.69
C PHE A 4 13.98 -5.86 -7.58
N GLN A 5 15.16 -5.27 -7.42
CA GLN A 5 15.31 -4.04 -6.66
C GLN A 5 15.04 -2.89 -7.61
N TYR A 6 13.91 -2.21 -7.45
CA TYR A 6 13.74 -0.87 -8.01
C TYR A 6 13.13 0.05 -6.96
N SER A 7 14.02 0.79 -6.31
CA SER A 7 13.71 2.00 -5.57
C SER A 7 13.27 3.08 -6.56
N ASN A 8 11.96 3.22 -6.75
CA ASN A 8 11.39 4.54 -7.02
C ASN A 8 11.28 5.23 -5.66
N ASN A 9 12.33 5.93 -5.23
CA ASN A 9 12.37 6.68 -3.96
C ASN A 9 11.95 5.87 -2.70
N GLY A 10 12.31 4.58 -2.61
CA GLY A 10 11.96 3.74 -1.45
C GLY A 10 10.47 3.35 -1.32
N ALA A 11 9.64 3.63 -2.33
CA ALA A 11 8.25 3.17 -2.36
C ALA A 11 8.19 1.69 -2.79
N ALA A 12 7.36 0.89 -2.11
CA ALA A 12 7.15 -0.51 -2.47
C ALA A 12 6.38 -0.61 -3.79
N SER A 13 6.47 -1.76 -4.45
CA SER A 13 5.69 -2.05 -5.65
C SER A 13 5.11 -3.45 -5.60
N VAL A 14 3.91 -3.60 -6.16
CA VAL A 14 3.27 -4.89 -6.40
C VAL A 14 3.20 -5.09 -7.90
N TYR A 15 3.62 -6.26 -8.37
CA TYR A 15 3.59 -6.58 -9.79
C TYR A 15 2.28 -7.28 -10.13
N MET A 16 1.55 -6.72 -11.08
CA MET A 16 0.37 -7.33 -11.67
C MET A 16 0.71 -7.87 -13.05
N SER A 17 0.30 -9.11 -13.35
CA SER A 17 0.40 -9.65 -14.70
C SER A 17 -0.77 -9.15 -15.55
N TYR A 18 -0.44 -8.57 -16.70
CA TYR A 18 -1.41 -8.10 -17.69
C TYR A 18 -1.20 -8.84 -19.00
N VAL A 19 -2.29 -9.39 -19.57
CA VAL A 19 -2.25 -10.02 -20.89
C VAL A 19 -2.66 -9.01 -21.93
N VAL A 20 -1.76 -8.66 -22.84
CA VAL A 20 -1.97 -7.68 -23.90
C VAL A 20 -3.12 -8.12 -24.79
N GLN A 21 -4.06 -7.22 -25.02
CA GLN A 21 -5.24 -7.41 -25.86
C GLN A 21 -5.03 -6.83 -27.26
N SER A 22 -5.88 -7.26 -28.19
CA SER A 22 -5.86 -6.72 -29.56
C SER A 22 -6.19 -5.23 -29.57
N GLY A 23 -5.26 -4.40 -30.07
CA GLY A 23 -5.43 -2.96 -30.17
C GLY A 23 -4.83 -2.16 -28.99
N ASP A 24 -4.22 -2.85 -28.03
CA ASP A 24 -3.45 -2.19 -26.98
C ASP A 24 -2.18 -1.54 -27.55
N GLU A 25 -1.80 -0.44 -26.92
CA GLU A 25 -0.52 0.22 -27.13
C GLU A 25 0.16 0.34 -25.76
N LEU A 26 1.48 0.12 -25.71
CA LEU A 26 2.23 0.16 -24.44
C LEU A 26 2.06 1.51 -23.72
N THR A 27 1.90 2.60 -24.48
CA THR A 27 1.58 3.95 -23.98
C THR A 27 0.25 4.02 -23.25
N ARG A 28 -0.82 3.41 -23.80
CA ARG A 28 -2.15 3.39 -23.17
C ARG A 28 -2.16 2.53 -21.91
N ILE A 29 -1.51 1.37 -21.95
CA ILE A 29 -1.35 0.51 -20.77
C ILE A 29 -0.58 1.29 -19.68
N ALA A 30 0.51 1.97 -20.05
CA ALA A 30 1.28 2.76 -19.09
C ALA A 30 0.44 3.86 -18.43
N GLU A 31 -0.32 4.60 -19.23
CA GLU A 31 -1.24 5.65 -18.76
C GLU A 31 -2.33 5.09 -17.83
N GLU A 32 -2.98 3.99 -18.22
CA GLU A 32 -4.04 3.34 -17.44
C GLU A 32 -3.56 2.94 -16.05
N TYR A 33 -2.35 2.41 -15.92
CA TYR A 33 -1.79 1.96 -14.65
C TYR A 33 -0.91 3.00 -13.94
N GLY A 34 -0.83 4.23 -14.48
CA GLY A 34 -0.05 5.31 -13.88
C GLY A 34 1.46 5.02 -13.80
N VAL A 35 1.99 4.29 -14.77
CA VAL A 35 3.42 3.97 -14.91
C VAL A 35 3.98 4.64 -16.17
N THR A 36 5.31 4.67 -16.31
CA THR A 36 5.93 5.20 -17.53
C THR A 36 6.19 4.07 -18.53
N VAL A 37 6.16 4.38 -19.82
CA VAL A 37 6.53 3.43 -20.89
C VAL A 37 7.94 2.89 -20.67
N GLY A 38 8.91 3.77 -20.38
CA GLY A 38 10.28 3.35 -20.10
C GLY A 38 10.40 2.39 -18.91
N ASN A 39 9.59 2.57 -17.86
CA ASN A 39 9.56 1.61 -16.75
C ASN A 39 9.01 0.26 -17.20
N LEU A 40 7.94 0.24 -18.00
CA LEU A 40 7.41 -1.01 -18.56
C LEU A 40 8.42 -1.70 -19.47
N GLU A 41 9.13 -0.96 -20.32
CA GLU A 41 10.17 -1.51 -21.19
C GLU A 41 11.29 -2.16 -20.37
N ILE A 42 11.82 -1.45 -19.37
CA ILE A 42 12.91 -1.97 -18.52
C ILE A 42 12.48 -3.22 -17.76
N ILE A 43 11.31 -3.21 -17.12
CA ILE A 43 10.83 -4.31 -16.28
C ILE A 43 10.51 -5.55 -17.11
N ASN A 44 9.98 -5.36 -18.32
CA ASN A 44 9.60 -6.45 -19.21
C ASN A 44 10.69 -6.83 -20.21
N GLY A 45 11.86 -6.19 -20.15
CA GLY A 45 12.97 -6.45 -21.05
C GLY A 45 12.67 -6.12 -22.51
N LEU A 46 11.79 -5.14 -22.76
CA LEU A 46 11.45 -4.70 -24.11
C LEU A 46 12.55 -3.76 -24.63
N GLY A 47 13.03 -4.02 -25.85
CA GLY A 47 14.01 -3.12 -26.50
C GLY A 47 13.37 -1.91 -27.18
N GLN A 48 12.06 -1.94 -27.39
CA GLN A 48 11.22 -0.91 -28.01
C GLN A 48 9.80 -1.01 -27.43
N PRO A 49 8.95 0.03 -27.56
CA PRO A 49 7.62 0.03 -26.97
C PRO A 49 6.59 -0.72 -27.84
N GLN A 50 6.99 -1.87 -28.37
CA GLN A 50 6.18 -2.75 -29.20
C GLN A 50 5.74 -3.95 -28.35
N ILE A 51 4.46 -4.29 -28.48
CA ILE A 51 3.80 -5.40 -27.80
C ILE A 51 2.82 -6.04 -28.77
N ASP A 52 2.64 -7.35 -28.65
CA ASP A 52 1.72 -8.15 -29.45
C ASP A 52 0.57 -8.70 -28.58
N PRO A 53 -0.63 -8.90 -29.15
CA PRO A 53 -1.72 -9.54 -28.42
C PRO A 53 -1.33 -10.92 -27.90
N GLY A 54 -1.53 -11.15 -26.60
CA GLY A 54 -1.13 -12.37 -25.91
C GLY A 54 0.19 -12.25 -25.13
N ASP A 55 0.96 -11.18 -25.31
CA ASP A 55 2.11 -10.88 -24.46
C ASP A 55 1.69 -10.74 -23.00
N ILE A 56 2.56 -11.16 -22.09
CA ILE A 56 2.34 -11.04 -20.65
C ILE A 56 3.30 -10.00 -20.10
N LEU A 57 2.75 -8.85 -19.68
CA LEU A 57 3.49 -7.78 -19.06
C LEU A 57 3.39 -7.86 -17.54
N ALA A 58 4.52 -7.67 -16.86
CA ALA A 58 4.59 -7.31 -15.46
C ALA A 58 4.43 -5.79 -15.32
N ILE A 59 3.32 -5.39 -14.71
CA ILE A 59 2.97 -3.99 -14.46
C ILE A 59 3.34 -3.65 -13.00
N PRO A 60 4.30 -2.72 -12.76
CA PRO A 60 4.71 -2.31 -11.42
C PRO A 60 3.73 -1.30 -10.82
N LEU A 61 2.78 -1.76 -10.02
CA LEU A 61 1.87 -0.86 -9.31
C LEU A 61 2.57 -0.30 -8.07
N ALA A 62 2.57 1.02 -7.93
CA ALA A 62 3.06 1.67 -6.72
C ALA A 62 2.27 1.17 -5.50
N ALA A 63 2.95 1.00 -4.37
CA ALA A 63 2.36 0.43 -3.18
C ALA A 63 2.90 1.07 -1.90
N CYS A 64 2.05 1.09 -0.88
CA CYS A 64 2.43 1.42 0.48
C CYS A 64 3.01 0.17 1.14
N SER A 65 4.01 0.34 2.02
CA SER A 65 4.60 -0.74 2.79
C SER A 65 4.63 -0.44 4.28
N SER A 66 4.20 -1.40 5.10
CA SER A 66 4.35 -1.33 6.55
C SER A 66 5.77 -1.65 7.03
N ALA A 67 6.70 -2.04 6.15
CA ALA A 67 8.09 -2.30 6.51
C ALA A 67 8.75 -1.08 7.19
N ASN A 68 8.41 0.13 6.72
CA ASN A 68 8.90 1.39 7.29
C ASN A 68 8.25 1.73 8.65
N LEU A 69 7.20 1.00 9.06
CA LEU A 69 6.46 1.23 10.30
C LEU A 69 6.90 0.28 11.44
N ASN A 70 7.94 -0.54 11.23
CA ASN A 70 8.42 -1.54 12.19
C ASN A 70 7.29 -2.43 12.73
N TRP A 71 6.52 -3.03 11.83
CA TRP A 71 5.41 -3.91 12.20
C TRP A 71 5.88 -5.21 12.84
N TYR A 72 5.08 -5.68 13.81
CA TYR A 72 5.24 -7.02 14.35
C TYR A 72 4.59 -8.02 13.40
N ASN A 73 5.39 -8.98 12.92
CA ASN A 73 5.00 -10.25 12.30
C ASN A 73 4.80 -10.33 10.77
N GLU A 74 4.67 -9.22 10.02
CA GLU A 74 4.83 -9.23 8.54
C GLU A 74 4.92 -7.82 7.95
N SER A 75 5.55 -7.67 6.79
CA SER A 75 5.45 -6.44 5.99
C SER A 75 4.19 -6.51 5.14
N LEU A 76 3.23 -5.63 5.40
CA LEU A 76 2.04 -5.48 4.57
C LEU A 76 2.35 -4.54 3.41
N ILE A 77 2.14 -5.03 2.20
CA ILE A 77 2.25 -4.24 0.99
C ILE A 77 0.84 -4.09 0.41
N VAL A 78 0.41 -2.84 0.21
CA VAL A 78 -0.93 -2.52 -0.29
C VAL A 78 -0.79 -1.67 -1.55
N PRO A 79 -1.31 -2.11 -2.72
CA PRO A 79 -1.29 -1.32 -3.94
C PRO A 79 -1.98 0.04 -3.76
N ASN A 80 -1.49 1.04 -4.48
CA ASN A 80 -2.05 2.39 -4.52
C ASN A 80 -3.58 2.35 -4.74
N GLY A 81 -4.34 3.03 -3.87
CA GLY A 81 -5.79 3.13 -3.98
C GLY A 81 -6.55 1.86 -3.56
N SER A 82 -5.83 0.83 -3.12
CA SER A 82 -6.40 -0.42 -2.64
C SER A 82 -6.34 -0.51 -1.11
N TYR A 83 -6.88 -1.61 -0.58
CA TYR A 83 -6.81 -1.95 0.84
C TYR A 83 -6.54 -3.45 1.04
N ALA A 84 -6.03 -3.79 2.21
CA ALA A 84 -5.88 -5.16 2.68
C ALA A 84 -6.54 -5.34 4.05
N LEU A 85 -7.06 -6.54 4.30
CA LEU A 85 -7.55 -6.96 5.61
C LEU A 85 -6.45 -7.72 6.36
N THR A 86 -6.33 -7.47 7.66
CA THR A 86 -5.34 -8.11 8.53
C THR A 86 -5.91 -8.30 9.94
N ALA A 87 -5.17 -8.98 10.82
CA ALA A 87 -5.63 -9.37 12.15
C ALA A 87 -6.99 -10.09 12.11
N ASN A 88 -7.10 -11.16 11.30
CA ASN A 88 -8.34 -11.93 11.12
C ASN A 88 -9.54 -11.05 10.71
N ASN A 89 -9.34 -10.22 9.70
CA ASN A 89 -10.32 -9.25 9.19
C ASN A 89 -10.74 -8.16 10.18
N CYS A 90 -10.06 -8.02 11.32
CA CYS A 90 -10.35 -6.94 12.26
C CYS A 90 -9.91 -5.56 11.76
N MET A 91 -8.76 -5.51 11.09
CA MET A 91 -8.16 -4.27 10.63
C MET A 91 -8.23 -4.20 9.10
N LYS A 92 -8.57 -3.01 8.59
CA LYS A 92 -8.47 -2.64 7.19
C LYS A 92 -7.35 -1.62 7.05
N CYS A 93 -6.41 -1.88 6.16
CA CYS A 93 -5.31 -0.97 5.86
C CYS A 93 -5.37 -0.55 4.40
N GLY A 94 -5.57 0.74 4.15
CA GLY A 94 -5.61 1.35 2.81
C GLY A 94 -4.29 2.04 2.45
N CYS A 95 -4.00 2.07 1.16
CA CYS A 95 -2.88 2.84 0.62
C CYS A 95 -3.39 4.12 -0.03
N ARG A 96 -3.00 5.28 0.53
CA ARG A 96 -3.49 6.57 0.06
C ARG A 96 -2.86 6.96 -1.28
N PRO A 97 -3.64 7.33 -2.31
CA PRO A 97 -3.08 7.62 -3.63
C PRO A 97 -2.20 8.86 -3.75
N THR A 98 -2.33 9.80 -2.82
CA THR A 98 -1.63 11.09 -2.91
C THR A 98 -0.18 11.01 -2.49
N ASP A 99 0.14 10.19 -1.48
CA ASP A 99 1.46 10.16 -0.85
C ASP A 99 1.95 8.75 -0.51
N LEU A 100 1.19 7.71 -0.88
CA LEU A 100 1.50 6.31 -0.55
C LEU A 100 1.69 6.10 0.95
N SER A 101 0.92 6.81 1.78
CA SER A 101 0.80 6.53 3.21
C SER A 101 -0.13 5.34 3.46
N LEU A 102 0.30 4.44 4.35
CA LEU A 102 -0.50 3.30 4.79
C LEU A 102 -1.35 3.74 6.00
N GLU A 103 -2.66 3.74 5.84
CA GLU A 103 -3.61 4.11 6.89
C GLU A 103 -4.47 2.92 7.27
N CYS A 104 -4.56 2.60 8.56
CA CYS A 104 -5.31 1.47 9.05
C CYS A 104 -6.39 1.87 10.04
N SER A 105 -7.57 1.27 9.91
CA SER A 105 -8.72 1.48 10.79
C SER A 105 -9.46 0.16 11.02
N PRO A 106 -10.33 0.08 12.05
CA PRO A 106 -11.19 -1.08 12.24
C PRO A 106 -12.02 -1.34 10.98
N SER A 107 -12.08 -2.59 10.53
CA SER A 107 -12.69 -2.95 9.25
C SER A 107 -14.21 -2.79 9.22
N GLY A 108 -14.85 -2.86 10.40
CA GLY A 108 -16.32 -2.92 10.54
C GLY A 108 -16.93 -4.27 10.09
N ILE A 109 -16.12 -5.25 9.69
CA ILE A 109 -16.59 -6.55 9.18
C ILE A 109 -16.82 -7.55 10.31
N VAL A 110 -16.01 -7.49 11.35
CA VAL A 110 -16.07 -8.42 12.49
C VAL A 110 -16.58 -7.70 13.74
N ASP A 111 -17.52 -8.33 14.45
CA ASP A 111 -18.19 -7.74 15.61
C ASP A 111 -17.26 -7.58 16.84
N LYS A 112 -16.14 -8.31 16.89
CA LYS A 112 -15.23 -8.35 18.05
C LYS A 112 -13.79 -8.02 17.67
N CYS A 113 -13.54 -6.75 17.40
CA CYS A 113 -12.21 -6.17 17.45
C CYS A 113 -11.90 -5.66 18.86
N SER A 114 -11.15 -6.43 19.64
CA SER A 114 -10.74 -6.04 20.98
C SER A 114 -9.40 -5.28 20.99
N HIS A 115 -9.19 -4.45 22.01
CA HIS A 115 -7.91 -3.76 22.30
C HIS A 115 -7.47 -2.73 21.24
N LEU A 116 -8.42 -1.95 20.71
CA LEU A 116 -8.14 -0.89 19.73
C LEU A 116 -7.74 0.46 20.35
N GLN A 117 -8.01 0.70 21.64
CA GLN A 117 -7.75 1.98 22.32
C GLN A 117 -6.27 2.13 22.70
N CYS A 118 -5.55 3.14 22.20
CA CYS A 118 -4.14 3.35 22.54
C CYS A 118 -3.92 3.52 24.05
N LYS A 119 -2.78 3.03 24.54
CA LYS A 119 -2.47 2.98 25.97
C LYS A 119 -2.53 4.39 26.57
N ASP A 120 -3.13 4.52 27.75
CA ASP A 120 -3.22 5.77 28.52
C ASP A 120 -3.88 6.93 27.75
N SER A 121 -4.80 6.62 26.83
CA SER A 121 -5.46 7.60 25.97
C SER A 121 -6.93 7.24 25.69
N ASN A 122 -7.74 8.22 25.28
CA ASN A 122 -9.13 8.00 24.83
C ASN A 122 -9.24 7.93 23.29
N ILE A 123 -8.13 7.68 22.60
CA ILE A 123 -8.08 7.61 21.13
C ILE A 123 -7.96 6.14 20.68
N PHE A 124 -8.70 5.80 19.64
CA PHE A 124 -8.74 4.45 19.07
C PHE A 124 -7.99 4.42 17.74
N ILE A 125 -7.52 3.22 17.34
CA ILE A 125 -6.82 3.07 16.05
C ILE A 125 -7.64 3.68 14.91
N GLY A 126 -6.99 4.49 14.08
CA GLY A 126 -7.60 5.18 12.94
C GLY A 126 -8.16 6.56 13.27
N GLU A 127 -8.26 6.93 14.55
CA GLU A 127 -8.57 8.30 14.96
C GLU A 127 -7.32 9.17 14.95
N ARG A 128 -7.51 10.44 14.60
CA ARG A 128 -6.49 11.49 14.58
C ARG A 128 -7.10 12.78 15.09
N HIS A 129 -6.48 13.37 16.10
CA HIS A 129 -6.85 14.67 16.65
C HIS A 129 -5.77 15.69 16.33
N GLU A 130 -6.19 16.82 15.78
CA GLU A 130 -5.30 17.91 15.40
C GLU A 130 -5.63 19.14 16.26
N ASN A 131 -4.64 19.58 17.03
CA ASN A 131 -4.73 20.80 17.82
C ASN A 131 -3.83 21.86 17.19
N HIS A 132 -4.48 22.87 16.59
CA HIS A 132 -3.78 24.01 15.99
C HIS A 132 -3.39 25.00 17.09
N THR A 133 -2.10 25.30 17.18
CA THR A 133 -1.57 26.40 17.99
C THR A 133 -1.04 27.51 17.08
N THR A 134 -0.75 28.68 17.64
CA THR A 134 -0.17 29.80 16.90
C THR A 134 1.23 29.51 16.34
N SER A 135 1.89 28.44 16.80
CA SER A 135 3.25 28.04 16.44
C SER A 135 3.35 26.70 15.71
N GLY A 136 2.23 26.01 15.46
CA GLY A 136 2.22 24.75 14.70
C GLY A 136 0.95 23.91 14.89
N CYS A 137 0.96 22.70 14.35
CA CYS A 137 -0.11 21.72 14.54
C CYS A 137 0.43 20.56 15.39
N ASN A 138 -0.21 20.29 16.54
CA ASN A 138 0.07 19.11 17.34
C ASN A 138 -0.92 18.01 16.96
N VAL A 139 -0.40 16.89 16.47
CA VAL A 139 -1.20 15.76 16.00
C VAL A 139 -1.05 14.58 16.96
N ILE A 140 -2.17 14.12 17.51
CA ILE A 140 -2.26 12.90 18.30
C ILE A 140 -3.00 11.87 17.45
N ALA A 141 -2.37 10.73 17.19
CA ALA A 141 -2.97 9.64 16.41
C ALA A 141 -2.70 8.31 17.10
N CYS A 142 -3.64 7.37 16.98
CA CYS A 142 -3.45 5.98 17.38
C CYS A 142 -3.23 5.13 16.13
N ILE A 143 -2.01 4.64 15.96
CA ILE A 143 -1.56 3.98 14.74
C ILE A 143 -1.48 2.48 14.96
N TYR A 144 -2.05 1.70 14.05
CA TYR A 144 -1.92 0.24 14.04
C TYR A 144 -0.48 -0.21 13.73
N ARG A 145 0.09 -1.07 14.59
CA ARG A 145 1.48 -1.56 14.52
C ARG A 145 1.59 -3.08 14.26
N GLY A 146 0.52 -3.70 13.78
CA GLY A 146 0.48 -5.13 13.44
C GLY A 146 -0.16 -5.97 14.52
N HIS A 147 -0.03 -7.29 14.41
CA HIS A 147 -0.67 -8.23 15.31
C HIS A 147 0.16 -9.50 15.52
N LEU A 148 -0.01 -10.16 16.68
CA LEU A 148 0.60 -11.45 16.97
C LEU A 148 -0.33 -12.28 17.86
N GLY A 149 -0.66 -13.50 17.45
CA GLY A 149 -1.50 -14.40 18.24
C GLY A 149 -2.86 -13.81 18.63
N GLY A 150 -3.49 -13.02 17.75
CA GLY A 150 -4.77 -12.35 18.00
C GLY A 150 -4.67 -11.03 18.79
N LYS A 151 -3.49 -10.66 19.29
CA LYS A 151 -3.26 -9.37 19.95
C LYS A 151 -2.89 -8.30 18.93
N ILE A 152 -3.54 -7.14 19.02
CA ILE A 152 -3.27 -5.95 18.20
C ILE A 152 -2.27 -5.03 18.89
N PHE A 153 -1.24 -4.62 18.15
CA PHE A 153 -0.25 -3.62 18.58
C PHE A 153 -0.61 -2.25 18.01
N ARG A 154 -0.33 -1.20 18.78
CA ARG A 154 -0.65 0.18 18.44
C ARG A 154 0.28 1.15 19.16
N TRP A 155 0.46 2.34 18.60
CA TRP A 155 1.25 3.45 19.14
C TRP A 155 0.49 4.75 18.96
#